data_AF-A0A6A5YMZ2-F1
#
_entry.id   AF-A0A6A5YMZ2-F1
#
_cell.length_a   1.000
_cell.length_b   1.000
_cell.length_c   1.000
_cell.angle_alpha   90.00
_cell.angle_beta   90.00
_cell.angle_gamma   90.00
#
_symmetry.space_group_name_H-M   'P 1'
#
loop_
_entity.id
_entity.type
_entity.pdbx_description
1 polymer ?
#
loop_
_entity_poly.entity_id
_entity_poly.type
_entity_poly.pdbx_seq_one_letter_code
_entity_poly.pdbx_strand_id
1 'polypeptide(L)'
;MATGYTYTPLNASKQQIRVLCFDPSKPPRPDGLLECSLEHISLRGLQRPIYYAISYVWGNASAREELIIGGTRVNVPASSAAASLEIHRRLTYHQAERQRRSYPIVRLWLDAVCINQSDEHERSQQVAMMHQVYSKAYEVLIWLG
;
A
#
# COMPACT_ATOMS: atom_id res chain seq x y z
N MET A 1 3.84 21.01 15.57
CA MET A 1 3.00 19.82 15.81
C MET A 1 2.84 19.12 14.47
N ALA A 2 3.50 17.99 14.25
CA ALA A 2 3.35 17.25 13.00
C ALA A 2 1.94 16.64 12.99
N THR A 3 1.08 17.10 12.09
CA THR A 3 -0.23 16.51 11.85
C THR A 3 -0.02 15.10 11.31
N GLY A 4 -0.27 14.08 12.13
CA GLY A 4 -0.26 12.70 11.70
C GLY A 4 -1.31 12.46 10.62
N TYR A 5 -1.04 11.54 9.69
CA TYR A 5 -2.03 11.12 8.70
C TYR A 5 -3.26 10.54 9.41
N THR A 6 -4.45 11.04 9.05
CA THR A 6 -5.71 10.58 9.63
C THR A 6 -6.38 9.59 8.70
N TYR A 7 -6.53 8.36 9.16
CA TYR A 7 -7.24 7.32 8.42
C TYR A 7 -8.74 7.61 8.37
N THR A 8 -9.32 7.56 7.16
CA THR A 8 -10.76 7.58 6.98
C THR A 8 -11.34 6.20 7.31
N PRO A 9 -12.37 6.07 8.18
CA PRO A 9 -12.89 4.77 8.61
C PRO A 9 -13.34 3.85 7.46
N LEU A 10 -13.08 2.55 7.59
CA LEU A 10 -13.51 1.54 6.62
C LEU A 10 -14.97 1.12 6.86
N ASN A 11 -15.71 0.84 5.77
CA ASN A 11 -17.04 0.28 5.87
C ASN A 11 -16.99 -1.27 5.96
N ALA A 12 -17.14 -1.79 7.18
CA ALA A 12 -17.15 -3.24 7.44
C ALA A 12 -18.25 -4.00 6.69
N SER A 13 -19.45 -3.42 6.52
CA SER A 13 -20.57 -4.08 5.80
C SER A 13 -20.28 -4.31 4.31
N LYS A 14 -19.39 -3.50 3.75
CA LYS A 14 -18.89 -3.61 2.37
C LYS A 14 -17.58 -4.40 2.28
N GLN A 15 -17.05 -4.91 3.40
CA GLN A 15 -15.73 -5.54 3.45
C GLN A 15 -14.66 -4.66 2.79
N GLN A 16 -14.69 -3.35 3.12
CA GLN A 16 -13.72 -2.42 2.56
C GLN A 16 -12.32 -2.66 3.14
N ILE A 17 -11.33 -2.43 2.28
CA ILE A 17 -9.92 -2.36 2.62
C ILE A 17 -9.34 -1.08 2.05
N ARG A 18 -8.22 -0.60 2.59
CA ARG A 18 -7.42 0.46 1.95
C ARG A 18 -6.38 -0.17 1.05
N VAL A 19 -6.02 0.50 -0.03
CA VAL A 19 -4.85 0.18 -0.85
C VAL A 19 -3.99 1.43 -1.03
N LEU A 20 -2.67 1.24 -0.94
CA LEU A 20 -1.67 2.26 -1.22
C LEU A 20 -1.55 2.42 -2.72
N CYS A 21 -1.79 3.63 -3.21
CA CYS A 21 -1.80 3.95 -4.62
C CYS A 21 -0.62 4.85 -4.97
N PHE A 22 0.07 4.56 -6.06
CA PHE A 22 1.09 5.45 -6.63
C PHE A 22 1.12 5.38 -8.16
N ASP A 23 1.65 6.45 -8.75
CA ASP A 23 1.91 6.53 -10.18
C ASP A 23 3.35 6.09 -10.47
N PRO A 24 3.56 4.94 -11.11
CA PRO A 24 4.90 4.45 -11.38
C PRO A 24 5.66 5.26 -12.44
N SER A 25 4.99 6.17 -13.16
CA SER A 25 5.65 7.13 -14.07
C SER A 25 6.20 8.37 -13.34
N LYS A 26 5.75 8.62 -12.11
CA LYS A 26 6.26 9.70 -11.27
C LYS A 26 7.44 9.17 -10.44
N PRO A 27 8.65 9.72 -10.59
CA PRO A 27 9.77 9.33 -9.74
C PRO A 27 9.49 9.72 -8.28
N PRO A 28 10.21 9.12 -7.31
CA PRO A 28 10.22 9.62 -5.95
C PRO A 28 10.59 11.11 -5.89
N ARG A 29 10.20 11.78 -4.81
CA ARG A 29 10.53 13.19 -4.57
C ARG A 29 12.05 13.40 -4.51
N PRO A 30 12.55 14.66 -4.60
CA PRO A 30 13.98 14.94 -4.50
C PRO A 30 14.65 14.46 -3.20
N ASP A 31 13.88 14.30 -2.11
CA ASP A 31 14.33 13.73 -0.84
C ASP A 31 14.28 12.18 -0.82
N GLY A 32 13.98 11.54 -1.95
CA GLY A 32 13.92 10.09 -2.12
C GLY A 32 12.60 9.46 -1.69
N LEU A 33 11.65 10.23 -1.15
CA LEU A 33 10.39 9.68 -0.62
C LEU A 33 9.39 9.39 -1.73
N LEU A 34 8.75 8.22 -1.64
CA LEU A 34 7.69 7.82 -2.55
C LEU A 34 6.39 8.55 -2.21
N GLU A 35 5.76 9.14 -3.23
CA GLU A 35 4.47 9.81 -3.10
C GLU A 35 3.31 8.88 -3.44
N CYS A 36 2.38 8.77 -2.51
CA CYS A 36 1.28 7.84 -2.51
C CYS A 36 -0.03 8.48 -2.03
N SER A 37 -1.12 7.76 -2.24
CA SER A 37 -2.41 8.00 -1.61
C SER A 37 -2.99 6.69 -1.06
N LEU A 38 -4.02 6.77 -0.23
CA LEU A 38 -4.80 5.61 0.19
C LEU A 38 -6.19 5.69 -0.45
N GLU A 39 -6.59 4.62 -1.13
CA GLU A 39 -7.91 4.46 -1.74
C GLU A 39 -8.68 3.37 -1.00
N HIS A 40 -9.98 3.57 -0.76
CA HIS A 40 -10.85 2.51 -0.24
C HIS A 40 -11.41 1.69 -1.40
N ILE A 41 -11.21 0.37 -1.33
CA ILE A 41 -11.81 -0.58 -2.28
C ILE A 41 -12.69 -1.59 -1.54
N SER A 42 -13.68 -2.13 -2.23
CA SER A 42 -14.59 -3.14 -1.69
C SER A 42 -14.14 -4.53 -2.11
N LEU A 43 -13.96 -5.45 -1.16
CA LEU A 43 -13.78 -6.87 -1.48
C LEU A 43 -15.11 -7.55 -1.83
N ARG A 44 -16.24 -6.90 -1.53
CA ARG A 44 -17.58 -7.38 -1.86
C ARG A 44 -18.03 -6.77 -3.20
N GLY A 45 -18.55 -7.61 -4.09
CA GLY A 45 -19.07 -7.18 -5.39
C GLY A 45 -18.93 -8.27 -6.45
N LEU A 46 -19.60 -8.07 -7.59
CA LEU A 46 -19.50 -8.97 -8.75
C LEU A 46 -18.17 -8.81 -9.50
N GLN A 47 -17.59 -7.60 -9.49
CA GLN A 47 -16.29 -7.32 -10.09
C GLN A 47 -15.18 -7.52 -9.06
N ARG A 48 -14.17 -8.31 -9.41
CA ARG A 48 -12.97 -8.48 -8.58
C ARG A 48 -12.15 -7.19 -8.63
N PRO A 49 -11.82 -6.57 -7.48
CA PRO A 49 -10.96 -5.39 -7.47
C PRO A 49 -9.54 -5.73 -7.91
N ILE A 50 -8.89 -4.81 -8.63
CA ILE A 50 -7.51 -4.99 -9.12
C ILE A 50 -6.55 -4.30 -8.17
N TYR A 51 -5.77 -5.09 -7.44
CA TYR A 51 -4.70 -4.64 -6.56
C TYR A 51 -3.73 -5.80 -6.30
N TYR A 52 -2.50 -5.49 -5.90
CA TYR A 52 -1.49 -6.47 -5.52
C TYR A 52 -1.41 -6.56 -4.00
N ALA A 53 -1.43 -7.76 -3.44
CA ALA A 53 -1.12 -7.95 -2.02
C ALA A 53 0.37 -8.21 -1.85
N ILE A 54 1.00 -7.58 -0.86
CA ILE A 54 2.43 -7.75 -0.61
C ILE A 54 2.61 -8.69 0.58
N SER A 55 3.32 -9.79 0.34
CA SER A 55 3.79 -10.70 1.37
C SER A 55 5.24 -10.35 1.69
N TYR A 56 5.50 -9.82 2.87
CA TYR A 56 6.80 -9.35 3.29
C TYR A 56 7.02 -9.60 4.79
N VAL A 57 8.29 -9.63 5.20
CA VAL A 57 8.64 -9.73 6.61
C VAL A 57 8.62 -8.33 7.22
N TRP A 58 7.94 -8.18 8.36
CA TRP A 58 7.89 -6.89 9.07
C TRP A 58 9.28 -6.43 9.54
N GLY A 59 10.24 -7.36 9.72
CA GLY A 59 11.62 -7.05 10.06
C GLY A 59 11.75 -6.47 11.47
N ASN A 60 12.66 -5.51 11.64
CA ASN A 60 12.84 -4.80 12.91
C ASN A 60 11.62 -3.90 13.20
N ALA A 61 10.82 -4.25 14.21
CA ALA A 61 9.60 -3.54 14.59
C ALA A 61 9.81 -2.07 15.00
N SER A 62 11.03 -1.70 15.38
CA SER A 62 11.39 -0.34 15.77
C SER A 62 11.94 0.49 14.60
N ALA A 63 12.36 -0.14 13.51
CA ALA A 63 12.86 0.58 12.34
C ALA A 63 11.72 1.26 11.60
N ARG A 64 11.86 2.57 11.38
CA ARG A 64 10.85 3.41 10.72
C ARG A 64 11.48 4.15 9.56
N GLU A 65 10.69 4.29 8.50
CA GLU A 65 11.00 5.08 7.32
C GLU A 65 9.75 5.90 6.95
N GLU A 66 9.92 6.89 6.09
CA GLU A 66 8.83 7.78 5.68
C GLU A 66 8.26 7.41 4.31
N LEU A 67 6.94 7.56 4.17
CA LEU A 67 6.25 7.69 2.89
C LEU A 67 5.52 9.03 2.84
N ILE A 68 5.28 9.58 1.66
CA ILE A 68 4.33 10.69 1.50
C ILE A 68 2.95 10.10 1.19
N ILE A 69 2.00 10.23 2.10
CA ILE A 69 0.62 9.76 1.90
C ILE A 69 -0.32 10.96 1.95
N GLY A 70 -1.00 11.24 0.82
CA GLY A 70 -1.90 12.39 0.73
C GLY A 70 -1.23 13.72 1.04
N GLY A 71 0.03 13.89 0.62
CA GLY A 71 0.83 15.10 0.87
C GLY A 71 1.45 15.20 2.27
N THR A 72 1.23 14.22 3.15
CA THR A 72 1.76 14.21 4.52
C THR A 72 2.89 13.18 4.66
N ARG A 73 3.96 13.51 5.40
CA ARG A 73 5.00 12.53 5.77
C ARG A 73 4.46 11.59 6.84
N VAL A 74 4.50 10.29 6.57
CA VAL A 74 3.97 9.24 7.45
C VAL A 74 5.08 8.26 7.79
N ASN A 75 5.35 8.10 9.08
CA ASN A 75 6.26 7.07 9.59
C ASN A 75 5.59 5.70 9.50
N VAL A 76 6.17 4.81 8.71
CA VAL A 76 5.74 3.42 8.53
C VAL A 76 6.88 2.48 8.90
N PRO A 77 6.65 1.18 9.12
CA PRO A 77 7.74 0.23 9.27
C PRO A 77 8.69 0.28 8.07
N ALA A 78 10.00 0.24 8.34
CA ALA A 78 11.02 0.37 7.30
C ALA A 78 10.86 -0.64 6.17
N SER A 79 10.47 -1.88 6.51
CA SER A 79 10.18 -2.95 5.55
C SER A 79 9.05 -2.62 4.58
N SER A 80 7.96 -2.02 5.06
CA SER A 80 6.82 -1.63 4.22
C SER A 80 7.19 -0.49 3.26
N ALA A 81 7.97 0.50 3.72
CA ALA A 81 8.48 1.58 2.86
C ALA A 81 9.44 1.04 1.80
N ALA A 82 10.39 0.20 2.20
CA ALA A 82 11.38 -0.40 1.30
C ALA A 82 10.71 -1.28 0.23
N ALA A 83 9.77 -2.15 0.61
CA ALA A 83 8.99 -2.95 -0.33
C ALA A 83 8.23 -2.07 -1.33
N SER A 84 7.55 -1.03 -0.86
CA SER A 84 6.79 -0.11 -1.72
C SER A 84 7.70 0.62 -2.72
N LEU A 85 8.85 1.10 -2.26
CA LEU A 85 9.83 1.81 -3.09
C LEU A 85 10.49 0.88 -4.12
N GLU A 86 10.83 -0.35 -3.73
CA GLU A 86 11.43 -1.32 -4.64
C GLU A 86 10.45 -1.75 -5.74
N ILE A 87 9.19 -1.98 -5.40
CA ILE A 87 8.14 -2.28 -6.38
C ILE A 87 7.96 -1.10 -7.34
N HIS A 88 7.91 0.13 -6.82
CA HIS A 88 7.86 1.34 -7.65
C HIS A 88 9.03 1.37 -8.65
N ARG A 89 10.27 1.25 -8.17
CA ARG A 89 11.48 1.26 -9.01
C ARG A 89 11.45 0.21 -10.11
N ARG A 90 11.07 -1.03 -9.80
CA ARG A 90 10.96 -2.10 -10.80
C ARG A 90 9.93 -1.80 -11.87
N LEU A 91 8.77 -1.27 -11.47
CA LEU A 91 7.72 -0.91 -12.42
C LEU A 91 8.10 0.29 -13.28
N THR A 92 8.82 1.28 -12.73
CA THR A 92 9.39 2.40 -13.50
C THR A 92 10.44 1.92 -14.50
N TYR A 93 11.34 1.03 -14.09
CA TYR A 93 12.36 0.46 -14.97
C TYR A 93 11.73 -0.30 -16.16
N HIS A 94 10.76 -1.18 -15.89
CA HIS A 94 10.06 -1.93 -16.93
C HIS A 94 9.25 -1.03 -17.88
N GLN A 95 8.79 0.15 -17.44
CA GLN A 95 8.12 1.10 -18.33
C GLN A 95 9.08 1.71 -19.35
N ALA A 96 10.27 2.12 -18.87
CA ALA A 96 11.30 2.71 -19.72
C ALA A 96 11.73 1.72 -20.81
N GLU A 97 11.94 0.45 -20.48
CA GLU A 97 12.32 -0.58 -21.45
C GLU A 97 11.22 -0.87 -22.47
N ARG A 98 9.94 -0.91 -22.05
CA ARG A 98 8.82 -1.31 -22.92
C ARG A 98 8.21 -0.15 -23.73
N GLN A 99 8.79 1.06 -23.66
CA GLN A 99 8.30 2.28 -24.31
C GLN A 99 6.80 2.54 -24.08
N ARG A 100 6.27 2.09 -22.94
CA ARG A 100 4.86 2.32 -22.60
C ARG A 100 4.69 3.76 -22.16
N ARG A 101 3.87 4.53 -22.89
CA ARG A 101 3.61 5.96 -22.60
C ARG A 101 2.89 6.21 -21.27
N SER A 102 2.18 5.21 -20.72
CA SER A 102 1.50 5.32 -19.43
C SER A 102 1.24 3.92 -18.87
N TYR A 103 1.53 3.73 -17.59
CA TYR A 103 1.07 2.59 -16.81
C TYR A 103 -0.09 3.06 -15.94
N PRO A 104 -1.11 2.21 -15.71
CA PRO A 104 -2.15 2.55 -14.75
C PRO A 104 -1.55 2.76 -13.36
N ILE A 105 -2.25 3.55 -12.54
CA ILE A 105 -1.98 3.69 -11.10
C ILE A 105 -1.87 2.29 -10.49
N VAL A 106 -0.80 2.07 -9.75
CA VAL A 106 -0.53 0.82 -9.05
C VAL A 106 -1.23 0.87 -7.71
N ARG A 107 -1.91 -0.22 -7.34
CA ARG A 107 -2.60 -0.39 -6.06
C ARG A 107 -1.97 -1.53 -5.29
N LEU A 108 -1.35 -1.24 -4.15
CA LEU A 108 -0.73 -2.22 -3.28
C LEU A 108 -1.51 -2.34 -1.97
N TRP A 109 -1.62 -3.55 -1.45
CA TRP A 109 -2.05 -3.80 -0.09
C TRP A 109 -0.87 -4.30 0.73
N LEU A 110 -0.49 -3.52 1.75
CA LEU A 110 0.47 -3.89 2.79
C LEU A 110 -0.20 -3.64 4.13
N ASP A 111 -0.37 -4.68 4.94
CA ASP A 111 -1.03 -4.63 6.24
C ASP A 111 -0.59 -3.45 7.13
N ALA A 112 0.71 -3.21 7.27
CA ALA A 112 1.24 -2.15 8.14
C ALA A 112 0.89 -0.72 7.71
N VAL A 113 0.49 -0.51 6.45
CA VAL A 113 0.15 0.81 5.88
C VAL A 113 -1.34 0.92 5.55
N CYS A 114 -1.96 -0.17 5.11
CA CYS A 114 -3.37 -0.16 4.68
C CYS A 114 -4.34 -0.34 5.86
N ILE A 115 -3.88 -0.92 6.97
CA ILE A 115 -4.64 -1.06 8.21
C ILE A 115 -4.22 0.06 9.18
N ASN A 116 -5.20 0.71 9.79
CA ASN A 116 -4.94 1.64 10.87
C ASN A 116 -4.46 0.89 12.12
N GLN A 117 -3.15 0.84 12.33
CA GLN A 117 -2.53 0.07 13.41
C GLN A 117 -2.84 0.58 14.81
N SER A 118 -3.32 1.82 14.96
CA SER A 118 -3.72 2.40 16.25
C SER A 118 -5.19 2.15 16.60
N ASP A 119 -6.01 1.66 15.66
CA ASP A 119 -7.40 1.28 15.90
C ASP A 119 -7.48 -0.24 16.06
N GLU A 120 -7.60 -0.71 17.30
CA GLU A 120 -7.65 -2.14 17.61
C GLU A 120 -8.88 -2.83 17.01
N HIS A 121 -10.00 -2.12 16.88
CA HIS A 121 -11.23 -2.67 16.32
C HIS A 121 -11.06 -2.87 14.81
N GLU A 122 -10.59 -1.86 14.10
CA GLU A 122 -10.28 -1.96 12.67
C GLU A 122 -9.22 -3.04 12.42
N ARG A 123 -8.12 -3.02 13.18
CA ARG A 123 -7.02 -3.99 13.04
C ARG A 123 -7.54 -5.41 13.18
N SER A 124 -8.34 -5.70 14.20
CA SER A 124 -8.89 -7.04 14.43
C SER A 124 -9.80 -7.48 13.28
N GLN A 125 -10.66 -6.58 12.77
CA GLN A 125 -11.52 -6.86 11.62
C GLN A 125 -10.73 -7.15 10.34
N GLN A 126 -9.73 -6.33 10.05
CA GLN A 126 -8.91 -6.47 8.85
C GLN A 126 -8.05 -7.75 8.90
N VAL A 127 -7.46 -8.07 10.06
CA VAL A 127 -6.72 -9.32 10.26
C VAL A 127 -7.61 -10.54 10.03
N ALA A 128 -8.83 -10.54 10.59
CA ALA A 128 -9.79 -11.63 10.36
C ALA A 128 -10.15 -11.80 8.86
N MET A 129 -10.08 -10.72 8.09
CA MET A 129 -10.36 -10.71 6.65
C MET A 129 -9.13 -10.95 5.76
N MET A 130 -7.91 -11.12 6.29
CA MET A 130 -6.70 -11.26 5.48
C MET A 130 -6.78 -12.37 4.44
N HIS A 131 -7.37 -13.52 4.79
CA HIS A 131 -7.59 -14.61 3.83
C HIS A 131 -8.37 -14.17 2.58
N GLN A 132 -9.33 -13.25 2.73
CA GLN A 132 -10.09 -12.69 1.60
C GLN A 132 -9.28 -11.66 0.83
N VAL A 133 -8.45 -10.87 1.51
CA VAL A 133 -7.54 -9.93 0.86
C VAL A 133 -6.61 -10.70 -0.09
N TYR A 134 -5.83 -11.63 0.45
CA TYR A 134 -4.87 -12.37 -0.36
C TYR A 134 -5.53 -13.20 -1.47
N SER A 135 -6.65 -13.88 -1.19
CA SER A 135 -7.34 -14.68 -2.23
C SER A 135 -7.99 -13.84 -3.33
N LYS A 136 -8.37 -12.59 -3.05
CA LYS A 136 -9.00 -11.67 -4.01
C LYS A 136 -8.02 -10.72 -4.70
N ALA A 137 -6.78 -10.65 -4.26
CA ALA A 137 -5.74 -9.88 -4.94
C ALA A 137 -5.60 -10.33 -6.41
N TYR A 138 -5.19 -9.41 -7.27
CA TYR A 138 -4.85 -9.73 -8.65
C TYR A 138 -3.65 -10.68 -8.67
N GLU A 139 -2.60 -10.33 -7.93
CA GLU A 139 -1.43 -11.16 -7.67
C GLU A 139 -0.92 -10.89 -6.24
N VAL A 140 -0.19 -11.87 -5.70
CA VAL A 140 0.55 -11.72 -4.44
C VAL A 140 2.03 -11.58 -4.77
N LEU A 141 2.63 -10.46 -4.41
CA LEU A 141 4.04 -10.20 -4.61
C LEU A 141 4.80 -10.54 -3.32
N ILE A 142 5.81 -11.39 -3.43
CA ILE A 142 6.67 -11.74 -2.31
C ILE A 142 7.89 -10.82 -2.33
N TRP A 143 8.14 -10.14 -1.21
CA TRP A 143 9.33 -9.33 -1.02
C TRP A 143 10.17 -9.89 0.14
N LEU A 144 11.44 -10.20 -0.16
CA LEU A 144 12.34 -10.95 0.73
C LEU A 144 13.40 -10.09 1.43
N GLY A 145 13.41 -8.78 1.20
CA GLY A 145 14.46 -7.86 1.65
C GLY A 145 15.46 -7.54 0.55
#